data_AF-A0A2G8LDN0-F1
#
_entry.id   AF-A0A2G8LDN0-F1
#
_cell.length_a   1.000
_cell.length_b   1.000
_cell.length_c   1.000
_cell.angle_alpha   90.00
_cell.angle_beta   90.00
_cell.angle_gamma   90.00
#
_symmetry.space_group_name_H-M   'P 1'
#
loop_
_entity.id
_entity.type
_entity.pdbx_description
1 polymer ?
#
loop_
_entity_poly.entity_id
_entity_poly.type
_entity_poly.pdbx_seq_one_letter_code
_entity_poly.pdbx_strand_id
1 'polypeptide(L)'
;MAADVLPLSMNPELVAACNALGYREGDKYMKEPYCLETVKDLIRYLRREDDTCDIRRQLGAAQILQNDLIPIVIQYNRQTELLETCIRLMVNLTQPVDLCFPKPETKGDKVYQSYALEILSHQQSYKEAFGDEEFMACLASRLKRLLEKEHLTCPADPMGEQRTDDDVSIHDGVLWSMNTSGLDKLILYIASSEGEQHWCIHAAEIISRMLREQSPEFIARAGQATAIGEKKKEMAELEALRIKEMEKKKARQFKLSSRHSRFGGTFQVKNLKSISEYDVIYHRTLPKDVNSISFALDKAPAKRPKHRLPMQDMTVTRRSTLSIRLFLKDFCSSFWGIATTP
;
A
#
# COMPACT_ATOMS: atom_id res chain seq x y z
N MET A 1 22.15 -26.45 8.25
CA MET A 1 23.09 -25.33 8.10
C MET A 1 22.84 -24.68 6.75
N ALA A 2 21.85 -23.80 6.67
CA ALA A 2 21.70 -22.88 5.55
C ALA A 2 22.25 -21.56 6.06
N ALA A 3 23.45 -21.20 5.61
CA ALA A 3 23.93 -19.83 5.77
C ALA A 3 23.14 -19.01 4.76
N ASP A 4 22.18 -18.23 5.24
CA ASP A 4 21.51 -17.23 4.41
C ASP A 4 22.58 -16.28 3.88
N VAL A 5 22.74 -16.30 2.56
CA VAL A 5 23.72 -15.49 1.86
C VAL A 5 23.18 -14.06 1.86
N LEU A 6 23.56 -13.30 2.89
CA LEU A 6 23.42 -11.85 2.90
C LEU A 6 24.09 -11.29 1.63
N PRO A 7 23.46 -10.33 0.93
CA PRO A 7 24.02 -9.80 -0.30
C PRO A 7 25.43 -9.23 -0.07
N LEU A 8 26.34 -9.53 -1.00
CA LEU A 8 27.78 -9.23 -1.01
C LEU A 8 28.16 -7.72 -0.85
N SER A 9 27.21 -6.83 -0.61
CA SER A 9 27.41 -5.39 -0.42
C SER A 9 27.02 -4.86 0.96
N MET A 10 26.70 -5.74 1.92
CA MET A 10 26.41 -5.31 3.30
C MET A 10 27.70 -4.92 4.01
N ASN A 11 27.67 -3.82 4.76
CA ASN A 11 28.78 -3.43 5.63
C ASN A 11 29.04 -4.58 6.63
N PRO A 12 30.27 -5.09 6.75
CA PRO A 12 30.59 -6.22 7.62
C PRO A 12 30.21 -5.97 9.09
N GLU A 13 30.25 -4.71 9.55
CA GLU A 13 29.78 -4.35 10.90
C GLU A 13 28.27 -4.56 11.05
N LEU A 14 27.50 -4.22 10.02
CA LEU A 14 26.05 -4.38 10.01
C LEU A 14 25.66 -5.86 9.92
N VAL A 15 26.39 -6.65 9.13
CA VAL A 15 26.22 -8.11 9.07
C VAL A 15 26.47 -8.74 10.43
N ALA A 16 27.58 -8.36 11.10
CA ALA A 16 27.89 -8.86 12.43
C ALA A 16 26.79 -8.48 13.44
N ALA A 17 26.28 -7.24 13.38
CA ALA A 17 25.17 -6.81 14.21
C ALA A 17 23.88 -7.61 13.93
N CYS A 18 23.51 -7.82 12.67
CA CYS A 18 22.33 -8.61 12.32
C CYS A 18 22.43 -10.05 12.84
N ASN A 19 23.58 -10.71 12.66
CA ASN A 19 23.81 -12.07 13.15
C ASN A 19 23.82 -12.14 14.69
N ALA A 20 24.17 -11.04 15.38
CA ALA A 20 24.19 -10.96 16.83
C ALA A 20 22.80 -10.70 17.48
N LEU A 21 21.71 -10.73 16.69
CA LEU A 21 20.36 -10.65 17.21
C LEU A 21 19.89 -12.01 17.76
N GLY A 22 20.12 -13.06 16.99
CA GLY A 22 19.64 -14.40 17.29
C GLY A 22 19.48 -15.25 16.04
N TYR A 23 18.86 -16.40 16.22
CA TYR A 23 18.58 -17.33 15.13
C TYR A 23 17.27 -18.08 15.40
N ARG A 24 16.65 -18.57 14.33
CA ARG A 24 15.46 -19.41 14.43
C ARG A 24 15.87 -20.88 14.52
N GLU A 25 15.48 -21.55 15.61
CA GLU A 25 15.65 -22.98 15.82
C GLU A 25 14.28 -23.67 15.78
N GLY A 26 13.91 -24.20 14.61
CA GLY A 26 12.58 -24.73 14.37
C GLY A 26 11.52 -23.64 14.45
N ASP A 27 10.60 -23.75 15.41
CA ASP A 27 9.52 -22.78 15.61
C ASP A 27 9.84 -21.70 16.65
N LYS A 28 10.99 -21.81 17.31
CA LYS A 28 11.39 -20.87 18.37
C LYS A 28 12.52 -19.95 17.89
N TYR A 29 12.44 -18.69 18.28
CA TYR A 29 13.51 -17.72 18.05
C TYR A 29 14.41 -17.67 19.28
N MET A 30 15.69 -17.96 19.08
CA MET A 30 16.72 -17.98 20.12
C MET A 30 17.51 -16.69 20.03
N LYS A 31 17.24 -15.74 20.93
CA LYS A 31 17.97 -14.47 20.98
C LYS A 31 19.36 -14.65 21.57
N GLU A 32 20.32 -13.86 21.10
CA GLU A 32 21.65 -13.80 21.70
C GLU A 32 21.66 -13.01 23.03
N PRO A 33 22.67 -13.22 23.90
CA PRO A 33 22.76 -12.55 25.20
C PRO A 33 22.73 -11.02 25.12
N TYR A 34 23.34 -10.45 24.07
CA TYR A 34 23.47 -9.00 23.87
C TYR A 34 22.44 -8.41 22.89
N CYS A 35 21.39 -9.16 22.52
CA CYS A 35 20.37 -8.75 21.54
C CYS A 35 19.82 -7.33 21.79
N LEU A 36 19.55 -6.93 23.04
CA LEU A 36 19.09 -5.58 23.35
C LEU A 36 20.08 -4.49 22.92
N GLU A 37 21.37 -4.67 23.21
CA GLU A 37 22.40 -3.70 22.84
C GLU A 37 22.62 -3.70 21.33
N THR A 38 22.56 -4.87 20.69
CA THR A 38 22.58 -5.00 19.23
C THR A 38 21.44 -4.20 18.57
N VAL A 39 20.20 -4.30 19.06
CA VAL A 39 19.08 -3.50 18.54
C VAL A 39 19.32 -2.00 18.75
N LYS A 40 19.88 -1.60 19.90
CA LYS A 40 20.27 -0.20 20.14
C LYS A 40 21.35 0.26 19.15
N ASP A 41 22.32 -0.59 18.82
CA ASP A 41 23.35 -0.30 17.82
C ASP A 41 22.77 -0.15 16.42
N LEU A 42 21.82 -1.00 15.99
CA LEU A 42 21.11 -0.84 14.73
C LEU A 42 20.38 0.51 14.63
N ILE A 43 19.76 0.96 15.73
CA ILE A 43 19.17 2.30 15.80
C ILE A 43 20.25 3.39 15.69
N ARG A 44 21.41 3.22 16.32
CA ARG A 44 22.53 4.17 16.22
C ARG A 44 23.08 4.25 14.80
N TYR A 45 23.17 3.12 14.10
CA TYR A 45 23.55 3.05 12.70
C TYR A 45 22.57 3.84 11.83
N LEU A 46 21.25 3.59 11.95
CA LEU A 46 20.23 4.33 11.21
C LEU A 46 20.24 5.85 11.47
N ARG A 47 20.63 6.30 12.66
CA ARG A 47 20.76 7.75 12.94
C ARG A 47 21.94 8.41 12.23
N ARG A 48 22.94 7.63 11.84
CA ARG A 48 24.16 8.08 11.16
C ARG A 48 24.16 7.73 9.67
N GLU A 49 23.01 7.31 9.13
CA GLU A 49 22.87 6.96 7.72
C GLU A 49 23.19 8.16 6.83
N ASP A 50 23.75 7.87 5.66
CA ASP A 50 24.08 8.89 4.67
C ASP A 50 22.86 9.29 3.83
N ASP A 51 23.03 10.25 2.93
CA ASP A 51 21.96 10.69 2.02
C ASP A 51 21.43 9.57 1.11
N THR A 52 22.15 8.45 0.99
CA THR A 52 21.75 7.31 0.16
C THR A 52 20.87 6.31 0.91
N CYS A 53 20.71 6.48 2.23
CA CYS A 53 19.96 5.58 3.11
C CYS A 53 20.46 4.13 2.99
N ASP A 54 21.77 3.95 2.87
CA ASP A 54 22.43 2.67 2.63
C ASP A 54 22.13 1.63 3.73
N ILE A 55 22.19 2.04 5.00
CA ILE A 55 21.97 1.17 6.17
C ILE A 55 20.54 0.61 6.14
N ARG A 56 19.54 1.45 5.89
CA ARG A 56 18.13 1.03 5.81
C ARG A 56 17.88 0.06 4.66
N ARG A 57 18.45 0.31 3.49
CA ARG A 57 18.35 -0.58 2.33
C ARG A 57 18.98 -1.93 2.63
N GLN A 58 20.15 -1.92 3.24
CA GLN A 58 20.86 -3.11 3.71
C GLN A 58 20.05 -3.92 4.72
N LEU A 59 19.49 -3.29 5.76
CA LEU A 59 18.62 -3.95 6.73
C LEU A 59 17.34 -4.53 6.08
N GLY A 60 16.78 -3.84 5.08
CA GLY A 60 15.63 -4.33 4.33
C GLY A 60 15.96 -5.51 3.41
N ALA A 61 17.12 -5.49 2.77
CA ALA A 61 17.61 -6.62 1.97
C ALA A 61 17.88 -7.87 2.84
N ALA A 62 18.31 -7.67 4.08
CA ALA A 62 18.51 -8.74 5.06
C ALA A 62 17.21 -9.21 5.73
N GLN A 63 16.07 -8.55 5.47
CA GLN A 63 14.76 -8.89 6.03
C GLN A 63 14.74 -9.01 7.57
N ILE A 64 15.52 -8.16 8.25
CA ILE A 64 15.67 -8.20 9.73
C ILE A 64 14.34 -8.00 10.45
N LEU A 65 13.44 -7.20 9.88
CA LEU A 65 12.11 -7.00 10.47
C LEU A 65 11.32 -8.30 10.51
N GLN A 66 11.31 -9.04 9.40
CA GLN A 66 10.54 -10.28 9.24
C GLN A 66 11.18 -11.45 9.98
N ASN A 67 12.49 -11.61 9.86
CA ASN A 67 13.20 -12.80 10.34
C ASN A 67 13.58 -12.72 11.82
N ASP A 68 13.80 -11.52 12.35
CA ASP A 68 14.28 -11.31 13.71
C ASP A 68 13.31 -10.49 14.56
N LEU A 69 12.96 -9.27 14.14
CA LEU A 69 12.25 -8.33 15.01
C LEU A 69 10.82 -8.79 15.32
N ILE A 70 10.07 -9.31 14.34
CA ILE A 70 8.71 -9.84 14.58
C ILE A 70 8.76 -11.03 15.57
N PRO A 71 9.57 -12.09 15.34
CA PRO A 71 9.71 -13.17 16.31
C PRO A 71 10.17 -12.71 17.70
N ILE A 72 11.09 -11.74 17.78
CA ILE A 72 11.55 -11.18 19.06
C ILE A 72 10.38 -10.51 19.79
N VAL A 73 9.59 -9.70 19.09
CA VAL A 73 8.42 -9.02 19.67
C VAL A 73 7.39 -10.02 20.17
N ILE A 74 7.06 -11.04 19.38
CA ILE A 74 6.07 -12.06 19.76
C ILE A 74 6.55 -12.87 20.98
N GLN A 75 7.77 -13.42 20.93
CA GLN A 75 8.24 -14.38 21.93
C GLN A 75 8.77 -13.74 23.22
N TYR A 76 9.33 -12.53 23.13
CA TYR A 76 9.98 -11.83 24.24
C TYR A 76 9.22 -10.58 24.71
N ASN A 77 7.92 -10.47 24.44
CA ASN A 77 7.06 -9.33 24.84
C ASN A 77 7.04 -8.99 26.34
N ARG A 78 7.46 -9.92 27.20
CA ARG A 78 7.60 -9.70 28.65
C ARG A 78 8.80 -8.82 29.00
N GLN A 79 9.82 -8.77 28.14
CA GLN A 79 10.99 -7.92 28.31
C GLN A 79 10.68 -6.52 27.77
N THR A 80 10.10 -5.66 28.61
CA THR A 80 9.59 -4.34 28.21
C THR A 80 10.64 -3.48 27.48
N GLU A 81 11.87 -3.43 27.99
CA GLU A 81 12.94 -2.62 27.35
C GLU A 81 13.31 -3.13 25.95
N LEU A 82 13.39 -4.46 25.78
CA LEU A 82 13.66 -5.08 24.49
C LEU A 82 12.50 -4.81 23.51
N LEU A 83 11.27 -5.04 23.96
CA LEU A 83 10.06 -4.77 23.17
C LEU A 83 10.02 -3.32 22.68
N GLU A 84 10.21 -2.34 23.57
CA GLU A 84 10.19 -0.93 23.20
C GLU A 84 11.32 -0.54 22.25
N THR A 85 12.51 -1.12 22.44
CA THR A 85 13.65 -0.88 21.55
C THR A 85 13.40 -1.48 20.16
N CYS A 86 12.83 -2.70 20.08
CA CYS A 86 12.41 -3.31 18.82
C CYS A 86 11.34 -2.47 18.11
N ILE A 87 10.30 -2.00 18.82
CA ILE A 87 9.26 -1.14 18.26
C ILE A 87 9.88 0.17 17.72
N ARG A 88 10.82 0.78 18.45
CA ARG A 88 11.53 1.98 17.97
C ARG A 88 12.31 1.73 16.67
N LEU A 89 12.97 0.58 16.55
CA LEU A 89 13.66 0.19 15.33
C LEU A 89 12.67 -0.04 14.18
N MET A 90 11.57 -0.76 14.42
CA MET A 90 10.51 -0.97 13.43
C MET A 90 9.92 0.35 12.93
N VAL A 91 9.56 1.27 13.83
CA VAL A 91 9.04 2.59 13.48
C VAL A 91 10.02 3.36 12.60
N ASN A 92 11.31 3.33 12.93
CA ASN A 92 12.34 3.96 12.10
C ASN A 92 12.38 3.32 10.71
N LEU A 93 12.45 1.99 10.60
CA LEU A 93 12.49 1.26 9.32
C LEU A 93 11.27 1.55 8.43
N THR A 94 10.10 1.79 9.04
CA THR A 94 8.82 2.02 8.35
C THR A 94 8.53 3.50 8.03
N GLN A 95 9.46 4.40 8.30
CA GLN A 95 9.27 5.84 8.04
C GLN A 95 9.00 6.12 6.55
N PRO A 96 8.05 7.00 6.20
CA PRO A 96 7.73 7.30 4.80
C PRO A 96 8.98 7.64 3.96
N VAL A 97 9.07 7.09 2.75
CA VAL A 97 10.24 7.26 1.86
C VAL A 97 10.52 8.73 1.54
N ASP A 98 9.48 9.56 1.46
CA ASP A 98 9.63 11.02 1.27
C ASP A 98 10.42 11.70 2.40
N LEU A 99 10.39 11.14 3.61
CA LEU A 99 11.17 11.63 4.75
C LEU A 99 12.60 11.05 4.77
N CYS A 100 12.84 9.93 4.10
CA CYS A 100 14.19 9.37 3.94
C CYS A 100 15.01 10.24 2.97
N PHE A 101 14.37 10.83 1.96
CA PHE A 101 15.01 11.73 0.99
C PHE A 101 14.39 13.14 1.01
N PRO A 102 14.64 13.94 2.07
CA PRO A 102 13.99 15.24 2.24
C PRO A 102 14.50 16.33 1.28
N LYS A 103 15.74 16.18 0.79
CA LYS A 103 16.42 17.19 -0.05
C LYS A 103 15.75 17.28 -1.43
N PRO A 104 15.51 18.48 -1.98
CA PRO A 104 14.91 18.63 -3.30
C PRO A 104 15.81 18.10 -4.44
N GLU A 105 17.13 18.11 -4.22
CA GLU A 105 18.15 17.65 -5.17
C GLU A 105 18.05 16.14 -5.46
N THR A 106 17.60 15.34 -4.49
CA THR A 106 17.47 13.88 -4.65
C THR A 106 16.23 13.48 -5.47
N LYS A 107 15.24 14.38 -5.62
CA LYS A 107 13.98 14.06 -6.33
C LYS A 107 14.13 14.03 -7.86
N GLY A 108 15.15 14.68 -8.40
CA GLY A 108 15.43 14.76 -9.85
C GLY A 108 16.39 13.70 -10.38
N ASP A 109 17.17 13.07 -9.50
CA ASP A 109 18.23 12.14 -9.87
C ASP A 109 17.71 10.70 -9.98
N LYS A 110 18.10 10.02 -11.06
CA LYS A 110 17.70 8.63 -11.34
C LYS A 110 18.25 7.65 -10.31
N VAL A 111 19.41 7.92 -9.72
CA VAL A 111 20.03 7.04 -8.73
C VAL A 111 19.20 7.02 -7.45
N TYR A 112 18.87 8.20 -6.91
CA TYR A 112 18.02 8.33 -5.72
C TYR A 112 16.59 7.83 -5.97
N GLN A 113 16.06 7.97 -7.19
CA GLN A 113 14.79 7.34 -7.56
C GLN A 113 14.86 5.81 -7.48
N SER A 114 15.98 5.20 -7.89
CA SER A 114 16.19 3.75 -7.74
C SER A 114 16.23 3.34 -6.27
N TYR A 115 16.95 4.09 -5.43
CA TYR A 115 17.01 3.81 -3.98
C TYR A 115 15.65 3.99 -3.30
N ALA A 116 14.87 5.00 -3.69
CA ALA A 116 13.52 5.20 -3.19
C ALA A 116 12.59 4.03 -3.56
N LEU A 117 12.68 3.52 -4.79
CA LEU A 117 11.92 2.34 -5.22
C LEU A 117 12.31 1.07 -4.46
N GLU A 118 13.59 0.90 -4.17
CA GLU A 118 14.10 -0.21 -3.35
C GLU A 118 13.56 -0.14 -1.92
N ILE A 119 13.64 1.02 -1.26
CA ILE A 119 13.07 1.21 0.08
C ILE A 119 11.56 0.99 0.07
N LEU A 120 10.84 1.48 -0.94
CA LEU A 120 9.39 1.21 -1.09
C LEU A 120 9.09 -0.28 -1.19
N SER A 121 9.91 -1.06 -1.91
CA SER A 121 9.77 -2.51 -2.01
C SER A 121 9.98 -3.20 -0.65
N HIS A 122 10.98 -2.77 0.13
CA HIS A 122 11.16 -3.26 1.50
C HIS A 122 9.98 -2.90 2.40
N GLN A 123 9.45 -1.68 2.31
CA GLN A 123 8.29 -1.26 3.09
C GLN A 123 7.01 -2.03 2.74
N GLN A 124 6.83 -2.41 1.48
CA GLN A 124 5.74 -3.32 1.09
C GLN A 124 5.90 -4.69 1.75
N SER A 125 7.13 -5.22 1.78
CA SER A 125 7.44 -6.49 2.45
C SER A 125 7.24 -6.40 3.97
N TYR A 126 7.54 -5.26 4.59
CA TYR A 126 7.24 -5.03 6.01
C TYR A 126 5.74 -4.96 6.28
N LYS A 127 4.99 -4.28 5.40
CA LYS A 127 3.52 -4.19 5.51
C LYS A 127 2.87 -5.57 5.44
N GLU A 128 3.36 -6.45 4.57
CA GLU A 128 2.91 -7.85 4.50
C GLU A 128 3.20 -8.59 5.80
N ALA A 129 4.41 -8.45 6.34
CA ALA A 129 4.79 -9.10 7.60
C ALA A 129 3.97 -8.60 8.82
N PHE A 130 3.53 -7.34 8.83
CA PHE A 130 2.61 -6.83 9.84
C PHE A 130 1.18 -7.38 9.73
N GLY A 131 0.86 -8.14 8.68
CA GLY A 131 -0.37 -8.92 8.60
C GLY A 131 -0.41 -10.09 9.59
N ASP A 132 0.68 -10.40 10.29
CA ASP A 132 0.74 -11.46 11.28
C ASP A 132 -0.19 -11.20 12.49
N GLU A 133 -1.08 -12.15 12.78
CA GLU A 133 -2.11 -12.04 13.81
C GLU A 133 -1.51 -12.02 15.23
N GLU A 134 -0.49 -12.85 15.49
CA GLU A 134 0.18 -12.91 16.79
C GLU A 134 0.94 -11.63 17.10
N PHE A 135 1.63 -11.07 16.10
CA PHE A 135 2.30 -9.78 16.19
C PHE A 135 1.30 -8.66 16.52
N MET A 136 0.18 -8.58 15.79
CA MET A 136 -0.86 -7.59 16.04
C MET A 136 -1.50 -7.75 17.43
N ALA A 137 -1.77 -8.98 17.86
CA ALA A 137 -2.27 -9.27 19.21
C ALA A 137 -1.28 -8.85 20.31
N CYS A 138 0.03 -9.03 20.08
CA CYS A 138 1.07 -8.57 20.98
C CYS A 138 1.08 -7.03 21.11
N LEU A 139 0.96 -6.30 20.00
CA LEU A 139 0.86 -4.84 20.01
C LEU A 139 -0.40 -4.35 20.72
N ALA A 140 -1.56 -4.95 20.41
CA ALA A 140 -2.83 -4.63 21.06
C ALA A 140 -2.74 -4.84 22.58
N SER A 141 -2.16 -5.96 23.01
CA SER A 141 -1.96 -6.28 24.43
C SER A 141 -1.03 -5.25 25.12
N ARG A 142 0.05 -4.84 24.44
CA ARG A 142 0.96 -3.81 24.98
C ARG A 142 0.27 -2.46 25.12
N LEU A 143 -0.50 -2.05 24.11
CA LEU A 143 -1.24 -0.79 24.11
C LEU A 143 -2.33 -0.78 25.19
N LYS A 144 -3.08 -1.89 25.31
CA LYS A 144 -4.09 -2.07 26.35
C LYS A 144 -3.51 -1.91 27.76
N ARG A 145 -2.33 -2.49 28.00
CA ARG A 145 -1.59 -2.34 29.27
C ARG A 145 -1.14 -0.89 29.52
N LEU A 146 -0.71 -0.18 28.49
CA LEU A 146 -0.31 1.24 28.60
C LEU A 146 -1.48 2.17 28.90
N LEU A 147 -2.67 1.84 28.42
CA LEU A 147 -3.90 2.59 28.70
C LEU A 147 -4.52 2.24 30.06
N GLU A 148 -3.85 1.40 30.88
CA GLU A 148 -4.32 0.90 32.19
C GLU A 148 -5.72 0.26 32.13
N LYS A 149 -6.13 -0.21 30.95
CA LYS A 149 -7.47 -0.70 30.65
C LYS A 149 -7.47 -2.21 30.50
N GLU A 150 -7.13 -2.92 31.58
CA GLU A 150 -7.24 -4.39 31.64
C GLU A 150 -8.66 -4.89 31.32
N HIS A 151 -9.69 -4.07 31.60
CA HIS A 151 -11.10 -4.40 31.40
C HIS A 151 -11.62 -4.21 29.96
N LEU A 152 -10.85 -3.64 29.02
CA LEU A 152 -11.23 -3.65 27.61
C LEU A 152 -11.02 -5.07 27.06
N THR A 153 -11.85 -6.00 27.49
CA THR A 153 -11.87 -7.37 27.01
C THR A 153 -12.39 -7.26 25.58
N CYS A 154 -11.50 -7.35 24.60
CA CYS A 154 -11.93 -7.59 23.23
C CYS A 154 -12.31 -9.08 23.18
N PRO A 155 -13.60 -9.46 23.13
CA PRO A 155 -13.92 -10.84 22.82
C PRO A 155 -13.39 -11.10 21.39
N ALA A 156 -12.34 -11.90 21.30
CA ALA A 156 -12.00 -12.57 20.04
C ALA A 156 -13.17 -13.50 19.76
N ASP A 157 -13.99 -13.19 18.76
CA ASP A 157 -15.08 -14.07 18.34
C ASP A 157 -14.46 -15.24 17.55
N PRO A 158 -14.40 -16.46 18.12
CA PRO A 158 -13.76 -17.60 17.45
C PRO A 158 -14.55 -18.06 16.22
N MET A 159 -15.83 -17.68 16.10
CA MET A 159 -16.65 -18.01 14.93
C MET A 159 -16.54 -16.99 13.80
N GLY A 160 -16.01 -15.80 14.09
CA GLY A 160 -15.67 -14.78 13.10
C GLY A 160 -14.36 -15.08 12.36
N GLU A 161 -13.54 -16.01 12.85
CA GLU A 161 -12.21 -16.38 12.37
C GLU A 161 -12.27 -17.21 11.06
N GLN A 162 -12.99 -16.71 10.06
CA GLN A 162 -12.95 -17.28 8.71
C GLN A 162 -11.73 -16.68 8.00
N ARG A 163 -10.69 -17.50 7.82
CA ARG A 163 -9.59 -17.21 6.89
C ARG A 163 -10.20 -16.70 5.59
N THR A 164 -9.90 -15.46 5.26
CA THR A 164 -10.34 -14.85 4.01
C THR A 164 -9.62 -15.52 2.84
N ASP A 165 -10.33 -15.77 1.73
CA ASP A 165 -9.81 -16.38 0.49
C ASP A 165 -8.45 -15.81 0.03
N ASP A 166 -7.66 -16.60 -0.70
CA ASP A 166 -6.28 -16.30 -1.16
C ASP A 166 -6.11 -15.00 -2.02
N ASP A 167 -7.19 -14.30 -2.39
CA ASP A 167 -7.18 -13.08 -3.22
C ASP A 167 -7.19 -11.75 -2.40
N VAL A 168 -6.88 -11.81 -1.10
CA VAL A 168 -7.00 -10.66 -0.18
C VAL A 168 -5.86 -9.64 -0.37
N SER A 169 -6.21 -8.34 -0.32
CA SER A 169 -5.21 -7.26 -0.36
C SER A 169 -4.27 -7.36 0.84
N ILE A 170 -2.99 -7.00 0.69
CA ILE A 170 -2.10 -6.85 1.86
C ILE A 170 -2.70 -5.85 2.88
N HIS A 171 -3.37 -4.79 2.39
CA HIS A 171 -4.08 -3.83 3.24
C HIS A 171 -5.25 -4.47 4.00
N ASP A 172 -6.03 -5.30 3.31
CA ASP A 172 -7.18 -6.02 3.85
C ASP A 172 -6.75 -7.07 4.90
N GLY A 173 -5.62 -7.76 4.67
CA GLY A 173 -5.03 -8.68 5.65
C GLY A 173 -4.60 -7.96 6.93
N VAL A 174 -3.97 -6.79 6.81
CA VAL A 174 -3.63 -5.96 7.99
C VAL A 174 -4.88 -5.49 8.73
N LEU A 175 -5.93 -5.08 8.01
CA LEU A 175 -7.21 -4.69 8.63
C LEU A 175 -7.86 -5.86 9.37
N TRP A 176 -7.78 -7.05 8.79
CA TRP A 176 -8.26 -8.27 9.42
C TRP A 176 -7.53 -8.55 10.73
N SER A 177 -6.20 -8.59 10.71
CA SER A 177 -5.39 -8.85 11.90
C SER A 177 -5.57 -7.77 12.97
N MET A 178 -5.81 -6.52 12.57
CA MET A 178 -6.17 -5.43 13.49
C MET A 178 -7.52 -5.65 14.18
N ASN A 179 -8.52 -6.16 13.46
CA ASN A 179 -9.83 -6.49 14.02
C ASN A 179 -9.76 -7.71 14.94
N THR A 180 -9.09 -8.79 14.52
CA THR A 180 -8.95 -10.03 15.31
C THR A 180 -8.19 -9.77 16.61
N SER A 181 -7.17 -8.92 16.58
CA SER A 181 -6.42 -8.50 17.78
C SER A 181 -7.18 -7.53 18.69
N GLY A 182 -8.28 -6.93 18.22
CA GLY A 182 -9.03 -5.90 18.96
C GLY A 182 -8.34 -4.53 19.02
N LEU A 183 -7.33 -4.31 18.18
CA LEU A 183 -6.60 -3.05 18.12
C LEU A 183 -7.48 -1.91 17.58
N ASP A 184 -8.41 -2.23 16.69
CA ASP A 184 -9.44 -1.30 16.20
C ASP A 184 -10.24 -0.67 17.34
N LYS A 185 -10.68 -1.47 18.32
CA LYS A 185 -11.44 -0.99 19.50
C LYS A 185 -10.59 -0.11 20.41
N LEU A 186 -9.29 -0.39 20.52
CA LEU A 186 -8.37 0.46 21.27
C LEU A 186 -8.17 1.82 20.58
N ILE A 187 -8.03 1.83 19.26
CA ILE A 187 -7.94 3.07 18.46
C ILE A 187 -9.24 3.89 18.61
N LEU A 188 -10.39 3.22 18.56
CA LEU A 188 -11.70 3.85 18.76
C LEU A 188 -11.79 4.51 20.16
N TYR A 189 -11.29 3.81 21.18
CA TYR A 189 -11.23 4.34 22.54
C TYR A 189 -10.32 5.57 22.64
N ILE A 190 -9.12 5.53 22.06
CA ILE A 190 -8.20 6.67 22.03
C ILE A 190 -8.84 7.87 21.33
N ALA A 191 -9.55 7.65 20.23
CA ALA A 191 -10.17 8.72 19.47
C ALA A 191 -11.38 9.36 20.19
N SER A 192 -12.00 8.66 21.14
CA SER A 192 -13.20 9.10 21.86
C SER A 192 -12.97 9.54 23.30
N SER A 193 -11.85 9.13 23.91
CA SER A 193 -11.54 9.46 25.30
C SER A 193 -11.02 10.89 25.43
N GLU A 194 -11.67 11.70 26.28
CA GLU A 194 -11.18 13.06 26.60
C GLU A 194 -9.80 13.06 27.24
N GLY A 195 -9.43 12.01 27.98
CA GLY A 195 -8.11 11.88 28.60
C GLY A 195 -6.96 11.68 27.60
N GLU A 196 -7.26 11.19 26.39
CA GLU A 196 -6.26 10.80 25.38
C GLU A 196 -6.21 11.75 24.18
N GLN A 197 -6.73 12.98 24.31
CA GLN A 197 -6.79 13.96 23.22
C GLN A 197 -5.44 14.24 22.55
N HIS A 198 -4.33 14.09 23.27
CA HIS A 198 -2.99 14.26 22.71
C HIS A 198 -2.64 13.24 21.62
N TRP A 199 -3.32 12.07 21.58
CA TRP A 199 -3.17 11.06 20.54
C TRP A 199 -4.23 11.16 19.43
N CYS A 200 -5.12 12.15 19.46
CA CYS A 200 -6.27 12.20 18.54
C CYS A 200 -5.86 12.33 17.06
N ILE A 201 -4.79 13.07 16.76
CA ILE A 201 -4.27 13.23 15.39
C ILE A 201 -3.70 11.91 14.89
N HIS A 202 -3.01 11.17 15.75
CA HIS A 202 -2.48 9.85 15.42
C HIS A 202 -3.60 8.85 15.17
N ALA A 203 -4.63 8.84 16.02
CA ALA A 203 -5.81 8.00 15.81
C ALA A 203 -6.55 8.35 14.51
N ALA A 204 -6.74 9.64 14.22
CA ALA A 204 -7.37 10.11 12.99
C ALA A 204 -6.55 9.73 11.73
N GLU A 205 -5.22 9.83 11.80
CA GLU A 205 -4.34 9.40 10.71
C GLU A 205 -4.47 7.89 10.47
N ILE A 206 -4.43 7.07 11.53
CA ILE A 206 -4.61 5.62 11.43
C ILE A 206 -5.97 5.30 10.79
N ILE A 207 -7.06 5.90 11.27
CA ILE A 207 -8.41 5.69 10.72
C ILE A 207 -8.48 6.13 9.25
N SER A 208 -7.88 7.26 8.89
CA SER A 208 -7.81 7.71 7.50
C SER A 208 -7.07 6.71 6.61
N ARG A 209 -5.96 6.12 7.10
CA ARG A 209 -5.20 5.09 6.38
C ARG A 209 -5.94 3.75 6.32
N MET A 210 -6.75 3.41 7.33
CA MET A 210 -7.64 2.24 7.31
C MET A 210 -8.71 2.37 6.23
N LEU A 211 -9.25 3.57 6.00
CA LEU A 211 -10.32 3.80 5.01
C LEU A 211 -9.83 4.21 3.63
N ARG A 212 -8.52 4.40 3.43
CA ARG A 212 -7.92 4.96 2.20
C ARG A 212 -8.30 4.23 0.91
N GLU A 213 -8.32 2.91 0.93
CA GLU A 213 -8.60 2.08 -0.27
C GLU A 213 -10.10 1.84 -0.49
N GLN A 214 -10.97 2.37 0.38
CA GLN A 214 -12.40 2.07 0.40
C GLN A 214 -13.26 3.18 -0.16
N SER A 215 -14.37 2.80 -0.81
CA SER A 215 -15.43 3.76 -1.14
C SER A 215 -16.51 3.76 -0.03
N PRO A 216 -16.93 4.94 0.45
CA PRO A 216 -17.98 5.06 1.47
C PRO A 216 -19.29 4.40 1.04
N GLU A 217 -19.63 4.45 -0.25
CA GLU A 217 -20.87 3.88 -0.79
C GLU A 217 -20.88 2.35 -0.67
N PHE A 218 -19.75 1.70 -0.92
CA PHE A 218 -19.64 0.23 -0.83
C PHE A 218 -19.64 -0.27 0.62
N ILE A 219 -19.10 0.50 1.56
CA ILE A 219 -19.17 0.20 3.00
C ILE A 219 -20.62 0.36 3.49
N ALA A 220 -21.28 1.48 3.20
CA ALA A 220 -22.64 1.74 3.68
C ALA A 220 -23.64 0.67 3.22
N ARG A 221 -23.51 0.21 1.97
CA ARG A 221 -24.35 -0.84 1.38
C ARG A 221 -24.07 -2.25 1.91
N ALA A 222 -22.91 -2.49 2.53
CA ALA A 222 -22.56 -3.81 3.03
C ALA A 222 -23.61 -4.34 4.02
N GLY A 223 -24.06 -5.58 3.80
CA GLY A 223 -25.06 -6.26 4.66
C GLY A 223 -26.51 -5.83 4.46
N GLN A 224 -26.83 -4.87 3.58
CA GLN A 224 -28.22 -4.45 3.31
C GLN A 224 -28.94 -5.31 2.27
N ALA A 225 -28.20 -6.00 1.40
CA ALA A 225 -28.76 -6.88 0.40
C ALA A 225 -28.49 -8.34 0.76
N THR A 226 -29.48 -9.21 0.56
CA THR A 226 -29.27 -10.65 0.63
C THR A 226 -28.13 -11.01 -0.34
N ALA A 227 -27.23 -11.90 0.05
CA ALA A 227 -26.06 -12.28 -0.77
C ALA A 227 -26.44 -12.68 -2.22
N ILE A 228 -27.67 -13.15 -2.43
CA ILE A 228 -28.25 -13.49 -3.73
C ILE A 228 -28.58 -12.23 -4.57
N GLY A 229 -29.10 -11.17 -3.93
CA GLY A 229 -29.41 -9.89 -4.58
C GLY A 229 -28.15 -9.10 -4.96
N GLU A 230 -27.12 -9.14 -4.12
CA GLU A 230 -25.81 -8.54 -4.44
C GLU A 230 -25.19 -9.24 -5.65
N LYS A 231 -25.09 -10.58 -5.61
CA LYS A 231 -24.56 -11.37 -6.73
C LYS A 231 -25.30 -11.11 -8.04
N LYS A 232 -26.64 -10.99 -8.03
CA LYS A 232 -27.43 -10.67 -9.23
C LYS A 232 -27.12 -9.29 -9.80
N LYS A 233 -26.99 -8.27 -8.94
CA LYS A 233 -26.62 -6.92 -9.38
C LYS A 233 -25.19 -6.87 -9.91
N GLU A 234 -24.27 -7.56 -9.25
CA GLU A 234 -22.87 -7.67 -9.69
C GLU A 234 -22.75 -8.34 -11.06
N MET A 235 -23.46 -9.45 -11.26
CA MET A 235 -23.50 -10.10 -12.57
C MET A 235 -24.05 -9.16 -13.65
N ALA A 236 -25.11 -8.40 -13.35
CA ALA A 236 -25.66 -7.42 -14.30
C ALA A 236 -24.69 -6.26 -14.60
N GLU A 237 -23.96 -5.76 -13.60
CA GLU A 237 -22.93 -4.73 -13.78
C GLU A 237 -21.76 -5.25 -14.62
N LEU A 238 -21.30 -6.48 -14.36
CA LEU A 238 -20.25 -7.14 -15.14
C LEU A 238 -20.69 -7.35 -16.59
N GLU A 239 -21.93 -7.77 -16.84
CA GLU A 239 -22.49 -7.91 -18.17
C GLU A 239 -22.55 -6.56 -18.90
N ALA A 240 -23.00 -5.50 -18.23
CA ALA A 240 -23.03 -4.15 -18.78
C ALA A 240 -21.62 -3.63 -19.15
N LEU A 241 -20.62 -3.88 -18.29
CA LEU A 241 -19.23 -3.54 -18.57
C LEU A 241 -18.68 -4.34 -19.76
N ARG A 242 -19.00 -5.64 -19.83
CA ARG A 242 -18.61 -6.51 -20.94
C ARG A 242 -19.19 -6.03 -22.27
N ILE A 243 -20.46 -5.62 -22.27
CA ILE A 243 -21.12 -5.03 -23.45
C ILE A 243 -20.39 -3.74 -23.86
N LYS A 244 -20.12 -2.85 -22.91
CA LYS A 244 -19.40 -1.59 -23.17
C LYS A 244 -17.98 -1.81 -23.69
N GLU A 245 -17.28 -2.84 -23.19
CA GLU A 245 -15.96 -3.21 -23.70
C GLU A 245 -16.04 -3.78 -25.11
N MET A 246 -17.02 -4.65 -25.38
CA MET A 246 -17.28 -5.17 -26.72
C MET A 246 -17.62 -4.06 -27.71
N GLU A 247 -18.43 -3.08 -27.32
CA GLU A 247 -18.75 -1.90 -28.13
C GLU A 247 -17.51 -1.06 -28.41
N LYS A 248 -16.67 -0.79 -27.41
CA LYS A 248 -15.39 -0.10 -27.60
C LYS A 248 -14.45 -0.88 -28.52
N LYS A 249 -14.38 -2.20 -28.38
CA LYS A 249 -13.57 -3.08 -29.24
C LYS A 249 -14.09 -3.05 -30.67
N LYS A 250 -15.41 -3.15 -30.88
CA LYS A 250 -16.05 -2.98 -32.19
C LYS A 250 -15.76 -1.61 -32.78
N ALA A 251 -15.92 -0.52 -32.01
CA ALA A 251 -15.61 0.83 -32.46
C ALA A 251 -14.13 1.01 -32.84
N ARG A 252 -13.20 0.40 -32.09
CA ARG A 252 -11.77 0.36 -32.45
C ARG A 252 -11.55 -0.42 -33.75
N GLN A 253 -12.20 -1.57 -33.92
CA GLN A 253 -12.16 -2.34 -35.17
C GLN A 253 -12.76 -1.57 -36.36
N PHE A 254 -13.84 -0.81 -36.16
CA PHE A 254 -14.41 0.04 -37.20
C PHE A 254 -13.49 1.18 -37.65
N LYS A 255 -12.64 1.69 -36.74
CA LYS A 255 -11.61 2.71 -37.02
C LYS A 255 -10.35 2.13 -37.68
N LEU A 256 -10.08 0.83 -37.47
CA LEU A 256 -8.96 0.16 -38.11
C LEU A 256 -9.27 -0.09 -39.58
N SER A 257 -8.28 0.12 -40.43
CA SER A 257 -8.37 -0.25 -41.85
C SER A 257 -8.51 -1.77 -41.96
N SER A 258 -9.41 -2.21 -42.85
CA SER A 258 -9.52 -3.63 -43.24
C SER A 258 -8.28 -4.12 -44.01
N ARG A 259 -7.45 -3.19 -44.49
CA ARG A 259 -6.25 -3.48 -45.28
C ARG A 259 -4.98 -3.34 -44.43
N HIS A 260 -3.93 -4.06 -44.81
CA HIS A 260 -2.64 -4.03 -44.12
C HIS A 260 -2.04 -2.61 -44.07
N SER A 261 -1.18 -2.36 -43.08
CA SER A 261 -0.59 -1.04 -42.81
C SER A 261 0.17 -0.41 -44.00
N ARG A 262 0.74 -1.23 -44.88
CA ARG A 262 1.45 -0.79 -46.09
C ARG A 262 0.54 -0.43 -47.27
N PHE A 263 -0.78 -0.65 -47.16
CA PHE A 263 -1.74 -0.25 -48.19
C PHE A 263 -2.04 1.26 -48.05
N GLY A 264 -1.11 2.10 -48.48
CA GLY A 264 -1.25 3.55 -48.50
C GLY A 264 -1.82 4.01 -49.84
N GLY A 265 -3.01 4.63 -49.83
CA GLY A 265 -3.50 5.40 -50.97
C GLY A 265 -2.99 6.83 -50.91
N THR A 266 -2.79 7.45 -52.07
CA THR A 266 -2.47 8.87 -52.20
C THR A 266 -3.71 9.61 -52.65
N PHE A 267 -4.18 10.57 -51.85
CA PHE A 267 -5.41 11.32 -52.11
C PHE A 267 -5.11 12.82 -52.20
N GLN A 268 -5.88 13.54 -52.99
CA GLN A 268 -5.81 15.01 -53.08
C GLN A 268 -7.01 15.60 -52.31
N VAL A 269 -6.73 16.41 -51.29
CA VAL A 269 -7.76 17.08 -50.48
C VAL A 269 -8.13 18.40 -51.16
N LYS A 270 -9.28 18.43 -51.84
CA LYS A 270 -9.80 19.64 -52.46
C LYS A 270 -10.14 20.69 -51.41
N ASN A 271 -9.97 21.97 -51.75
CA ASN A 271 -10.23 23.14 -50.89
C ASN A 271 -9.30 23.29 -49.68
N LEU A 272 -8.19 22.54 -49.63
CA LEU A 272 -7.09 22.78 -48.69
C LEU A 272 -5.81 23.00 -49.49
N LYS A 273 -5.32 24.24 -49.47
CA LYS A 273 -4.11 24.65 -50.19
C LYS A 273 -2.87 24.33 -49.36
N SER A 274 -1.90 23.69 -50.00
CA SER A 274 -0.55 23.51 -49.47
C SER A 274 0.21 24.84 -49.50
N ILE A 275 1.42 24.85 -48.92
CA ILE A 275 2.35 25.99 -48.93
C ILE A 275 2.65 26.47 -50.37
N SER A 276 2.51 25.59 -51.35
CA SER A 276 2.81 25.83 -52.77
C SER A 276 1.57 26.10 -53.63
N GLU A 277 0.44 26.56 -53.08
CA GLU A 277 -0.84 26.87 -53.79
C GLU A 277 -1.54 25.69 -54.52
N TYR A 278 -0.93 24.51 -54.52
CA TYR A 278 -1.53 23.26 -54.95
C TYR A 278 -2.34 22.61 -53.82
N ASP A 279 -3.34 21.80 -54.16
CA ASP A 279 -4.15 21.10 -53.17
C ASP A 279 -3.29 20.07 -52.39
N VAL A 280 -3.58 19.91 -51.10
CA VAL A 280 -2.79 19.05 -50.19
C VAL A 280 -2.91 17.57 -50.56
N ILE A 281 -1.75 16.90 -50.63
CA ILE A 281 -1.67 15.46 -50.85
C ILE A 281 -1.66 14.72 -49.50
N TYR A 282 -2.50 13.70 -49.37
CA TYR A 282 -2.67 12.89 -48.16
C TYR A 282 -2.30 11.42 -48.45
N HIS A 283 -1.26 10.90 -47.79
CA HIS A 283 -0.66 9.59 -48.07
C HIS A 283 -1.07 8.47 -47.08
N ARG A 284 -2.31 8.47 -46.58
CA ARG A 284 -2.78 7.47 -45.62
C ARG A 284 -4.12 6.87 -46.02
N THR A 285 -4.43 5.71 -45.46
CA THR A 285 -5.76 5.11 -45.57
C THR A 285 -6.81 6.11 -45.09
N LEU A 286 -7.81 6.39 -45.93
CA LEU A 286 -8.91 7.25 -45.55
C LEU A 286 -9.67 6.63 -44.38
N PRO A 287 -9.91 7.37 -43.30
CA PRO A 287 -10.89 6.94 -42.31
C PRO A 287 -12.29 6.88 -42.97
N LYS A 288 -13.18 6.04 -42.43
CA LYS A 288 -14.55 5.91 -42.96
C LYS A 288 -15.34 7.22 -42.93
N ASP A 289 -15.02 8.10 -41.97
CA ASP A 289 -15.61 9.43 -41.85
C ASP A 289 -14.62 10.50 -42.31
N VAL A 290 -14.97 11.25 -43.37
CA VAL A 290 -14.15 12.33 -43.95
C VAL A 290 -13.85 13.44 -42.93
N ASN A 291 -14.75 13.67 -41.97
CA ASN A 291 -14.57 14.67 -40.91
C ASN A 291 -13.53 14.28 -39.85
N SER A 292 -13.06 13.03 -39.85
CA SER A 292 -12.05 12.53 -38.91
C SER A 292 -10.62 12.57 -39.46
N ILE A 293 -10.43 13.15 -40.66
CA ILE A 293 -9.10 13.34 -41.25
C ILE A 293 -8.31 14.30 -40.35
N SER A 294 -7.29 13.76 -39.67
CA SER A 294 -6.40 14.53 -38.81
C SER A 294 -5.04 14.70 -39.48
N PHE A 295 -4.71 15.94 -39.82
CA PHE A 295 -3.39 16.35 -40.33
C PHE A 295 -2.38 16.62 -39.21
N ALA A 296 -2.78 16.42 -37.95
CA ALA A 296 -1.96 16.72 -36.77
C ALA A 296 -1.32 15.48 -36.14
N LEU A 297 -1.52 14.28 -36.71
CA LEU A 297 -1.03 13.03 -36.14
C LEU A 297 0.50 12.93 -36.09
N ASP A 298 1.19 13.60 -37.02
CA ASP A 298 2.67 13.65 -37.08
C ASP A 298 3.26 14.85 -36.33
N LYS A 299 2.41 15.72 -35.78
CA LYS A 299 2.87 16.83 -34.95
C LYS A 299 3.24 16.26 -33.59
N ALA A 300 4.50 16.44 -33.20
CA ALA A 300 4.94 16.13 -31.85
C ALA A 300 4.03 16.88 -30.86
N PRO A 301 3.40 16.18 -29.88
CA PRO A 301 2.54 16.85 -28.93
C PRO A 301 3.35 17.87 -28.14
N ALA A 302 2.77 19.05 -27.92
CA ALA A 302 3.41 20.07 -27.10
C ALA A 302 3.73 19.47 -25.71
N LYS A 303 5.00 19.56 -25.30
CA LYS A 303 5.44 19.13 -23.96
C LYS A 303 4.68 19.96 -22.92
N ARG A 304 3.76 19.34 -22.21
CA ARG A 304 3.11 19.96 -21.05
C ARG A 304 4.05 19.84 -19.85
N PRO A 305 4.42 20.96 -19.19
CA PRO A 305 5.24 20.90 -18.00
C PRO A 305 4.49 20.16 -16.89
N LYS A 306 5.02 19.01 -16.46
CA LYS A 306 4.40 18.16 -15.42
C LYS A 306 4.55 18.71 -14.00
N HIS A 307 5.42 19.71 -13.81
CA HIS A 307 5.72 20.33 -12.52
C HIS A 307 4.56 21.16 -11.93
N ARG A 308 3.49 21.42 -12.69
CA ARG A 308 2.30 22.15 -12.21
C ARG A 308 1.03 21.29 -12.18
N LEU A 309 1.16 19.96 -12.31
CA LEU A 309 0.02 19.08 -12.10
C LEU A 309 -0.34 19.14 -10.61
N PRO A 310 -1.60 19.40 -10.25
CA PRO A 310 -2.04 19.23 -8.88
C PRO A 310 -1.73 17.79 -8.44
N MET A 311 -1.35 17.62 -7.18
CA MET A 311 -1.18 16.31 -6.56
C MET A 311 -2.45 15.51 -6.80
N GLN A 312 -2.37 14.49 -7.65
CA GLN A 312 -3.49 13.58 -7.85
C GLN A 312 -3.44 12.57 -6.71
N ASP A 313 -4.42 12.63 -5.81
CA ASP A 313 -4.69 11.49 -4.95
C ASP A 313 -4.94 10.29 -5.86
N MET A 314 -4.06 9.30 -5.78
CA MET A 314 -4.28 7.99 -6.39
C MET A 314 -5.44 7.33 -5.62
N THR A 315 -6.66 7.70 -6.01
CA THR A 315 -7.91 7.07 -5.56
C THR A 315 -8.05 5.73 -6.28
N VAL A 316 -7.11 4.82 -6.04
CA VAL A 316 -7.32 3.41 -6.37
C VAL A 316 -8.33 2.90 -5.36
N THR A 317 -9.61 3.06 -5.67
CA THR A 317 -10.68 2.46 -4.89
C THR A 317 -10.70 0.96 -5.20
N ARG A 318 -10.45 0.15 -4.18
CA ARG A 318 -10.56 -1.30 -4.26
C ARG A 318 -11.86 -1.73 -3.61
N ARG A 319 -12.43 -2.82 -4.11
CA ARG A 319 -13.54 -3.50 -3.46
C ARG A 319 -12.97 -4.63 -2.60
N SER A 320 -13.03 -4.48 -1.28
CA SER A 320 -12.63 -5.51 -0.32
C SER A 320 -13.70 -6.58 -0.13
N THR A 321 -13.31 -7.68 0.51
CA THR A 321 -14.21 -8.80 0.85
C THR A 321 -15.40 -8.33 1.70
N LEU A 322 -16.50 -9.08 1.66
CA LEU A 322 -17.72 -8.71 2.41
C LEU A 322 -17.44 -8.62 3.92
N SER A 323 -16.65 -9.55 4.47
CA SER A 323 -16.30 -9.57 5.90
C SER A 323 -15.60 -8.28 6.34
N ILE A 324 -14.64 -7.80 5.55
CA ILE A 324 -13.91 -6.55 5.84
C ILE A 324 -14.83 -5.34 5.70
N ARG A 325 -15.73 -5.33 4.70
CA ARG A 325 -16.71 -4.24 4.56
C ARG A 325 -17.71 -4.19 5.72
N LEU A 326 -18.13 -5.34 6.25
CA LEU A 326 -18.98 -5.42 7.44
C LEU A 326 -18.23 -4.91 8.68
N PHE A 327 -17.01 -5.38 8.90
CA PHE A 327 -16.13 -4.89 9.96
C PHE A 327 -15.96 -3.36 9.91
N LEU A 328 -15.56 -2.81 8.75
CA LEU A 328 -15.35 -1.37 8.61
C LEU A 328 -16.65 -0.58 8.79
N LYS A 329 -17.79 -1.15 8.39
CA LYS A 329 -19.10 -0.54 8.63
C LYS A 329 -19.40 -0.47 10.13
N ASP A 330 -19.22 -1.56 10.86
CA ASP A 330 -19.45 -1.62 12.30
C ASP A 330 -18.50 -0.70 13.06
N PHE A 331 -17.23 -0.64 12.64
CA PHE A 331 -16.23 0.31 13.15
C PHE A 331 -16.69 1.76 12.94
N CYS A 332 -17.06 2.14 11.72
CA CYS A 332 -17.53 3.49 11.40
C CYS A 332 -18.82 3.86 12.15
N SER A 333 -19.77 2.92 12.28
CA SER A 333 -20.99 3.14 13.06
C SER A 333 -20.69 3.33 14.54
N SER A 334 -19.75 2.57 15.10
CA SER A 334 -19.31 2.71 16.48
C SER A 334 -18.61 4.06 16.70
N PHE A 335 -17.73 4.46 15.78
CA PHE A 335 -17.06 5.76 15.81
C PHE A 335 -18.06 6.92 15.78
N TRP A 336 -19.05 6.86 14.89
CA TRP A 336 -20.08 7.89 14.79
C TRP A 336 -20.95 7.94 16.04
N GLY A 337 -21.37 6.77 16.55
CA GLY A 337 -22.21 6.68 17.75
C GLY A 337 -21.54 7.35 18.95
N ILE A 338 -20.25 7.12 19.13
CA ILE A 338 -19.47 7.72 20.22
C ILE A 338 -19.21 9.22 19.98
N ALA A 339 -18.94 9.64 18.75
CA ALA A 339 -18.68 11.04 18.43
C ALA A 339 -19.93 11.94 18.57
N THR A 340 -21.13 11.35 18.50
CA THR A 340 -22.42 12.07 18.63
C THR A 340 -23.05 11.99 20.01
N THR A 341 -22.51 11.17 20.92
CA THR A 341 -22.91 11.21 22.32
C THR A 341 -22.20 12.38 23.01
N PRO A 342 -22.95 13.36 23.56
CA PRO A 342 -22.40 14.58 24.14
C PRO A 342 -21.60 14.34 25.42
#